data_AF-A0A8E2AIJ7-F1
#
_entry.id   AF-A0A8E2AIJ7-F1
#
_cell.length_a   1.000
_cell.length_b   1.000
_cell.length_c   1.000
_cell.angle_alpha   90.00
_cell.angle_beta   90.00
_cell.angle_gamma   90.00
#
_symmetry.space_group_name_H-M   'P 1'
#
loop_
_entity.id
_entity.type
_entity.pdbx_description
1 polymer ?
#
loop_
_entity_poly.entity_id
_entity_poly.type
_entity_poly.pdbx_seq_one_letter_code
_entity_poly.pdbx_strand_id
1 'polypeptide(L)'
;MLDTRIAALITITAIVLLGTVYSVLHDTYLDTSNPLITHLAHPLHATHYFADKKNPLNVYFTKKIWGWTTAGFVFLFATSPLNARTKERVMQYLAATCVFLAFTSWFFGPPVLDRLIANTGGECVLNLPTGAVVPVPNEYCYKNENISPITHPALFATSLLVPDSDWHARPRLRRGHDVSGHIFLLTMSTLFLVDQLKTTFKYSRGNRAAWSPAHNWAIVANIFLVAISLLALYTTSVYFHTPFEKLSGYLLGVAGFAVTQIPALQPAPEAKVVTNKEISQEKEKAHNNKKFH
;
A
#
# COMPACT_ATOMS: atom_id res chain seq x y z
N MET A 1 -5.31 10.46 24.68
CA MET A 1 -4.35 10.46 23.56
C MET A 1 -5.04 9.84 22.36
N LEU A 2 -5.04 10.53 21.22
CA LEU A 2 -5.59 10.01 19.95
C LEU A 2 -4.87 8.70 19.58
N ASP A 3 -5.61 7.68 19.12
CA ASP A 3 -5.01 6.44 18.63
C ASP A 3 -4.04 6.77 17.48
N THR A 4 -2.79 6.31 17.54
CA THR A 4 -1.75 6.62 16.55
C THR A 4 -2.15 6.19 15.15
N ARG A 5 -3.00 5.17 15.01
CA ARG A 5 -3.55 4.75 13.73
C ARG A 5 -4.51 5.78 13.14
N ILE A 6 -5.35 6.39 13.99
CA ILE A 6 -6.27 7.45 13.57
C ILE A 6 -5.48 8.68 13.16
N ALA A 7 -4.43 9.04 13.92
CA ALA A 7 -3.52 10.11 13.54
C ALA A 7 -2.86 9.84 12.18
N ALA A 8 -2.35 8.63 11.94
CA ALA A 8 -1.78 8.25 10.65
C ALA A 8 -2.80 8.31 9.51
N LEU A 9 -4.03 7.83 9.73
CA LEU A 9 -5.11 7.91 8.75
C LEU A 9 -5.45 9.36 8.41
N ILE A 10 -5.57 10.23 9.41
CA ILE A 10 -5.82 11.67 9.20
C ILE A 10 -4.69 12.29 8.37
N THR A 11 -3.42 12.00 8.71
CA THR A 11 -2.26 12.51 7.97
C THR A 11 -2.24 12.03 6.52
N ILE A 12 -2.45 10.74 6.27
CA ILE A 12 -2.54 10.15 4.92
C ILE A 12 -3.67 10.82 4.14
N THR A 13 -4.85 10.96 4.76
CA THR A 13 -6.02 11.58 4.13
C THR A 13 -5.74 13.03 3.75
N ALA A 14 -5.12 13.79 4.65
CA ALA A 14 -4.72 15.18 4.37
C ALA A 14 -3.70 15.26 3.23
N ILE A 15 -2.68 14.39 3.21
CA ILE A 15 -1.67 14.35 2.15
C ILE A 15 -2.30 14.05 0.79
N VAL A 16 -3.15 13.01 0.71
CA VAL A 16 -3.81 12.62 -0.54
C VAL A 16 -4.76 13.72 -1.00
N LEU A 17 -5.59 14.26 -0.10
CA LEU A 17 -6.54 15.31 -0.44
C LEU A 17 -5.84 16.58 -0.92
N LEU A 18 -4.92 17.13 -0.13
CA LEU A 18 -4.23 18.37 -0.45
C LEU A 18 -3.33 18.21 -1.68
N GLY A 19 -2.63 17.08 -1.80
CA GLY A 19 -1.83 16.77 -2.99
C GLY A 19 -2.69 16.64 -4.25
N THR A 20 -3.88 16.01 -4.15
CA THR A 20 -4.82 15.90 -5.27
C THR A 20 -5.36 17.27 -5.67
N VAL A 21 -5.81 18.09 -4.71
CA VAL A 21 -6.28 19.46 -4.96
C VAL A 21 -5.18 20.27 -5.63
N TYR A 22 -3.96 20.25 -5.09
CA TYR A 22 -2.82 20.92 -5.70
C TYR A 22 -2.60 20.47 -7.14
N SER A 23 -2.64 19.15 -7.38
CA SER A 23 -2.37 18.60 -8.71
C SER A 23 -3.39 19.00 -9.77
N VAL A 24 -4.66 19.18 -9.37
CA VAL A 24 -5.72 19.65 -10.25
C VAL A 24 -5.59 21.16 -10.50
N LEU A 25 -5.28 21.95 -9.46
CA LEU A 25 -5.15 23.39 -9.60
C LEU A 25 -3.95 23.83 -10.46
N HIS A 26 -2.91 23.00 -10.55
CA HIS A 26 -1.66 23.31 -11.25
C HIS A 26 -1.37 22.36 -12.42
N ASP A 27 -2.34 21.52 -12.82
CA ASP A 27 -2.22 20.54 -13.91
C ASP A 27 -0.95 19.67 -13.80
N THR A 28 -0.56 19.30 -12.58
CA THR A 28 0.67 18.51 -12.34
C THR A 28 0.43 17.01 -12.37
N TYR A 29 -0.82 16.54 -12.41
CA TYR A 29 -1.13 15.13 -12.44
C TYR A 29 -0.90 14.51 -13.83
N LEU A 30 -0.63 13.20 -13.86
CA LEU A 30 -0.53 12.42 -15.09
C LEU A 30 -1.58 11.32 -15.12
N ASP A 31 -2.42 11.30 -16.15
CA ASP A 31 -3.34 10.19 -16.41
C ASP A 31 -2.57 8.91 -16.80
N THR A 32 -2.58 7.91 -15.92
CA THR A 32 -1.86 6.65 -16.15
C THR A 32 -2.68 5.63 -16.92
N SER A 33 -4.00 5.83 -17.02
CA SER A 33 -4.88 5.05 -17.88
C SER A 33 -4.69 5.38 -19.36
N ASN A 34 -4.25 6.60 -19.69
CA ASN A 34 -4.09 7.03 -21.08
C ASN A 34 -2.83 6.44 -21.75
N PRO A 35 -2.98 5.56 -22.77
CA PRO A 35 -1.87 4.86 -23.38
C PRO A 35 -0.92 5.78 -24.18
N LEU A 36 -1.42 6.91 -24.68
CA LEU A 36 -0.66 7.84 -25.51
C LEU A 36 0.39 8.61 -24.72
N ILE A 37 0.16 8.84 -23.41
CA ILE A 37 1.03 9.66 -22.58
C ILE A 37 1.72 8.87 -21.47
N THR A 38 1.12 7.77 -20.99
CA THR A 38 1.64 7.07 -19.80
C THR A 38 3.02 6.46 -20.02
N HIS A 39 3.39 6.11 -21.26
CA HIS A 39 4.68 5.51 -21.60
C HIS A 39 5.78 6.57 -21.76
N LEU A 40 5.41 7.84 -21.95
CA LEU A 40 6.33 8.96 -22.11
C LEU A 40 6.87 9.44 -20.76
N ALA A 41 7.91 10.27 -20.84
CA ALA A 41 8.38 11.05 -19.69
C ALA A 41 7.26 11.97 -19.19
N HIS A 42 7.21 12.21 -17.88
CA HIS A 42 6.24 13.13 -17.30
C HIS A 42 6.47 14.55 -17.88
N PRO A 43 5.44 15.33 -18.24
CA PRO A 43 5.65 16.68 -18.82
C PRO A 43 6.57 17.58 -17.98
N LEU A 44 6.44 17.50 -16.65
CA LEU A 44 7.25 18.26 -15.69
C LEU A 44 8.59 17.61 -15.28
N HIS A 45 9.02 16.50 -15.89
CA HIS A 45 10.23 15.77 -15.46
C HIS A 45 11.52 16.61 -15.50
N ALA A 46 11.62 17.57 -16.43
CA ALA A 46 12.79 18.42 -16.58
C ALA A 46 12.88 19.53 -15.51
N THR A 47 11.75 19.93 -14.93
CA THR A 47 11.67 21.05 -13.97
C THR A 47 11.42 20.59 -12.54
N HIS A 48 10.78 19.44 -12.35
CA HIS A 48 10.39 18.91 -11.05
C HIS A 48 10.99 17.53 -10.82
N TYR A 49 11.93 17.44 -9.88
CA TYR A 49 12.66 16.20 -9.57
C TYR A 49 11.75 14.99 -9.31
N PHE A 50 10.68 15.18 -8.52
CA PHE A 50 9.77 14.09 -8.17
C PHE A 50 8.77 13.72 -9.28
N ALA A 51 8.65 14.55 -10.31
CA ALA A 51 7.85 14.23 -11.49
C ALA A 51 8.56 13.22 -12.41
N ASP A 52 9.89 13.10 -12.33
CA ASP A 52 10.62 12.08 -13.07
C ASP A 52 10.35 10.68 -12.47
N LYS A 53 9.76 9.79 -13.27
CA LYS A 53 9.51 8.38 -12.91
C LYS A 53 10.79 7.60 -12.59
N LYS A 54 11.96 8.11 -12.97
CA LYS A 54 13.28 7.50 -12.71
C LYS A 54 13.91 7.96 -11.39
N ASN A 55 13.27 8.86 -10.64
CA ASN A 55 13.83 9.32 -9.38
C ASN A 55 14.02 8.14 -8.38
N PRO A 56 15.07 8.17 -7.54
CA PRO A 56 15.39 7.11 -6.56
C PRO A 56 14.25 6.75 -5.61
N LEU A 57 13.46 7.73 -5.14
CA LEU A 57 12.31 7.47 -4.26
C LEU A 57 11.25 6.61 -4.97
N ASN A 58 11.04 6.80 -6.26
CA ASN A 58 10.14 5.94 -7.02
C ASN A 58 10.74 4.55 -7.29
N VAL A 59 11.96 4.52 -7.84
CA VAL A 59 12.58 3.28 -8.36
C VAL A 59 12.94 2.30 -7.25
N TYR A 60 13.54 2.78 -6.16
CA TYR A 60 14.06 1.92 -5.10
C TYR A 60 13.08 1.74 -3.94
N PHE A 61 12.24 2.75 -3.67
CA PHE A 61 11.33 2.72 -2.53
C PHE A 61 9.89 2.43 -2.95
N THR A 62 9.24 3.32 -3.68
CA THR A 62 7.78 3.25 -3.97
C THR A 62 7.40 1.96 -4.70
N LYS A 63 8.12 1.61 -5.77
CA LYS A 63 7.89 0.37 -6.53
C LYS A 63 8.16 -0.92 -5.73
N LYS A 64 8.88 -0.82 -4.62
CA LYS A 64 9.28 -1.96 -3.76
C LYS A 64 8.71 -1.84 -2.34
N ILE A 65 7.70 -1.00 -2.13
CA ILE A 65 7.19 -0.65 -0.80
C ILE A 65 6.78 -1.88 0.02
N TRP A 66 6.18 -2.90 -0.62
CA TRP A 66 5.78 -4.11 0.09
C TRP A 66 7.00 -4.87 0.65
N GLY A 67 8.08 -4.98 -0.13
CA GLY A 67 9.33 -5.57 0.34
C GLY A 67 9.94 -4.81 1.52
N TRP A 68 9.91 -3.48 1.50
CA TRP A 68 10.34 -2.64 2.63
C TRP A 68 9.43 -2.80 3.85
N THR A 69 8.13 -2.96 3.64
CA THR A 69 7.13 -3.21 4.70
C THR A 69 7.41 -4.55 5.38
N THR A 70 7.64 -5.61 4.59
CA THR A 70 8.04 -6.93 5.08
C THR A 70 9.34 -6.86 5.88
N ALA A 71 10.38 -6.23 5.33
CA ALA A 71 11.66 -6.10 6.03
C ALA A 71 11.53 -5.32 7.35
N GLY A 72 10.80 -4.20 7.35
CA GLY A 72 10.53 -3.40 8.54
C GLY A 72 9.77 -4.17 9.60
N PHE A 73 8.72 -4.91 9.22
CA PHE A 73 7.94 -5.75 10.12
C PHE A 73 8.76 -6.90 10.70
N VAL A 74 9.45 -7.68 9.87
CA VAL A 74 10.26 -8.82 10.31
C VAL A 74 11.34 -8.36 11.27
N PHE A 75 12.04 -7.25 10.97
CA PHE A 75 13.07 -6.71 11.85
C PHE A 75 12.49 -6.22 13.18
N LEU A 76 11.35 -5.51 13.15
CA LEU A 76 10.67 -5.06 14.36
C LEU A 76 10.19 -6.24 15.21
N PHE A 77 9.57 -7.24 14.60
CA PHE A 77 9.03 -8.42 15.27
C PHE A 77 10.14 -9.28 15.86
N ALA A 78 11.19 -9.58 15.09
CA ALA A 78 12.31 -10.42 15.53
C ALA A 78 13.13 -9.79 16.67
N THR A 79 13.19 -8.47 16.75
CA THR A 79 13.88 -7.75 17.83
C THR A 79 12.98 -7.40 19.00
N SER A 80 11.65 -7.52 18.85
CA SER A 80 10.67 -7.22 19.90
C SER A 80 10.89 -8.10 21.13
N PRO A 81 10.56 -7.62 22.34
CA PRO A 81 10.54 -8.46 23.55
C PRO A 81 9.49 -9.58 23.39
N LEU A 82 9.68 -10.69 24.11
CA LEU A 82 8.87 -11.91 23.94
C LEU A 82 7.37 -11.66 24.14
N ASN A 83 7.01 -10.80 25.08
CA ASN A 83 5.61 -10.41 25.33
C ASN A 83 4.95 -9.65 24.16
N ALA A 84 5.75 -9.04 23.27
CA ALA A 84 5.28 -8.34 22.08
C ALA A 84 5.36 -9.20 20.79
N ARG A 85 5.86 -10.44 20.86
CA ARG A 85 5.91 -11.40 19.74
C ARG A 85 4.65 -12.26 19.68
N THR A 86 3.52 -11.60 19.54
CA THR A 86 2.19 -12.21 19.57
C THR A 86 1.83 -12.83 18.22
N LYS A 87 1.03 -13.91 18.22
CA LYS A 87 0.52 -14.55 16.99
C LYS A 87 -0.34 -13.59 16.15
N GLU A 88 -1.05 -12.68 16.80
CA GLU A 88 -1.94 -11.69 16.18
C GLU A 88 -1.18 -10.80 15.20
N ARG A 89 -0.01 -10.28 15.59
CA ARG A 89 0.86 -9.49 14.69
C ARG A 89 1.28 -10.27 13.44
N VAL A 90 1.57 -11.55 13.59
CA VAL A 90 1.90 -12.42 12.45
C VAL A 90 0.67 -12.63 11.56
N MET A 91 -0.49 -12.91 12.15
CA MET A 91 -1.74 -13.07 11.37
C MET A 91 -2.15 -11.78 10.66
N GLN A 92 -1.97 -10.62 11.27
CA GLN A 92 -2.17 -9.31 10.63
C GLN A 92 -1.24 -9.12 9.43
N TYR A 93 0.05 -9.46 9.58
CA TYR A 93 1.02 -9.42 8.48
C TYR A 93 0.63 -10.37 7.35
N LEU A 94 0.23 -11.60 7.67
CA LEU A 94 -0.22 -12.57 6.69
C LEU A 94 -1.48 -12.09 5.96
N ALA A 95 -2.46 -11.55 6.68
CA ALA A 95 -3.66 -10.96 6.09
C ALA A 95 -3.32 -9.80 5.15
N ALA A 96 -2.44 -8.88 5.56
CA ALA A 96 -1.98 -7.79 4.72
C ALA A 96 -1.20 -8.30 3.48
N THR A 97 -0.42 -9.37 3.63
CA THR A 97 0.27 -10.04 2.51
C THR A 97 -0.71 -10.68 1.54
N CYS A 98 -1.76 -11.32 2.04
CA CYS A 98 -2.83 -11.87 1.19
C CYS A 98 -3.54 -10.76 0.40
N VAL A 99 -3.82 -9.61 1.03
CA VAL A 99 -4.38 -8.44 0.34
C VAL A 99 -3.42 -7.93 -0.73
N PHE A 100 -2.13 -7.75 -0.42
CA PHE A 100 -1.12 -7.39 -1.41
C PHE A 100 -1.13 -8.35 -2.60
N LEU A 101 -1.00 -9.66 -2.36
CA LEU A 101 -0.94 -10.67 -3.42
C LEU A 101 -2.22 -10.70 -4.27
N ALA A 102 -3.40 -10.56 -3.66
CA ALA A 102 -4.66 -10.55 -4.40
C ALA A 102 -4.77 -9.38 -5.38
N PHE A 103 -4.23 -8.19 -5.01
CA PHE A 103 -4.33 -7.00 -5.83
C PHE A 103 -3.15 -6.81 -6.80
N THR A 104 -1.96 -7.33 -6.48
CA THR A 104 -0.74 -7.07 -7.27
C THR A 104 -0.17 -8.28 -7.99
N SER A 105 -0.67 -9.48 -7.70
CA SER A 105 -0.07 -10.71 -8.18
C SER A 105 -1.12 -11.66 -8.73
N TRP A 106 -0.63 -12.63 -9.52
CA TRP A 106 -1.45 -13.69 -10.09
C TRP A 106 -1.86 -14.68 -8.98
N PHE A 107 -2.88 -14.33 -8.20
CA PHE A 107 -3.44 -15.18 -7.17
C PHE A 107 -4.86 -15.58 -7.61
N PHE A 108 -4.97 -16.75 -8.27
CA PHE A 108 -6.19 -17.29 -8.92
C PHE A 108 -6.62 -16.62 -10.24
N GLY A 109 -5.67 -16.32 -11.14
CA GLY A 109 -5.91 -15.67 -12.43
C GLY A 109 -5.28 -14.26 -12.47
N PRO A 110 -5.67 -13.40 -13.43
CA PRO A 110 -5.14 -12.04 -13.52
C PRO A 110 -5.31 -11.29 -12.20
N PRO A 111 -4.37 -10.39 -11.83
CA PRO A 111 -4.51 -9.51 -10.67
C PRO A 111 -5.89 -8.84 -10.64
N VAL A 112 -6.45 -8.63 -9.43
CA VAL A 112 -7.78 -8.01 -9.30
C VAL A 112 -7.84 -6.64 -9.96
N LEU A 113 -6.75 -5.86 -9.90
CA LEU A 113 -6.67 -4.56 -10.57
C LEU A 113 -6.75 -4.68 -12.10
N ASP A 114 -6.09 -5.68 -12.69
CA ASP A 114 -6.14 -5.91 -14.14
C ASP A 114 -7.56 -6.30 -14.60
N ARG A 115 -8.29 -7.08 -13.79
CA ARG A 115 -9.70 -7.40 -14.05
C ARG A 115 -10.59 -6.18 -13.94
N LEU A 116 -10.36 -5.32 -12.95
CA LEU A 116 -11.10 -4.08 -12.76
C LEU A 116 -10.89 -3.14 -13.96
N ILE A 117 -9.65 -2.98 -14.42
CA ILE A 117 -9.34 -2.17 -15.60
C ILE A 117 -10.08 -2.73 -16.81
N ALA A 118 -9.98 -4.03 -17.09
CA ALA A 118 -10.67 -4.66 -18.22
C ALA A 118 -12.20 -4.50 -18.14
N ASN A 119 -12.80 -4.72 -16.96
CA ASN A 119 -14.25 -4.61 -16.75
C ASN A 119 -14.78 -3.16 -16.83
N THR A 120 -13.90 -2.16 -16.69
CA THR A 120 -14.25 -0.74 -16.80
C THR A 120 -13.96 -0.18 -18.20
N GLY A 121 -13.83 -1.06 -19.20
CA GLY A 121 -13.58 -0.68 -20.60
C GLY A 121 -12.09 -0.65 -20.98
N GLY A 122 -11.23 -1.23 -20.15
CA GLY A 122 -9.81 -1.28 -20.42
C GLY A 122 -9.44 -2.27 -21.51
N GLU A 123 -8.53 -1.84 -22.37
CA GLU A 123 -8.01 -2.60 -23.49
C GLU A 123 -6.53 -2.89 -23.27
N CYS A 124 -6.10 -4.10 -23.60
CA CYS A 124 -4.69 -4.44 -23.65
C CYS A 124 -4.07 -3.80 -24.89
N VAL A 125 -3.10 -2.90 -24.69
CA VAL A 125 -2.50 -2.14 -25.79
C VAL A 125 -0.99 -2.34 -25.85
N LEU A 126 -0.49 -2.28 -27.07
CA LEU A 126 0.92 -2.35 -27.42
C LEU A 126 1.35 -0.99 -27.99
N ASN A 127 2.35 -0.36 -27.38
CA ASN A 127 2.90 0.92 -27.86
C ASN A 127 4.08 0.63 -28.80
N LEU A 128 3.96 1.03 -30.06
CA LEU A 128 5.00 0.90 -31.07
C LEU A 128 6.04 2.02 -30.96
N PRO A 129 7.28 1.83 -31.45
CA PRO A 129 8.31 2.88 -31.51
C PRO A 129 7.87 4.13 -32.28
N THR A 130 6.94 3.98 -33.20
CA THR A 130 6.36 5.06 -34.01
C THR A 130 5.38 5.94 -33.22
N GLY A 131 5.06 5.57 -31.97
CA GLY A 131 4.04 6.23 -31.14
C GLY A 131 2.62 5.71 -31.39
N ALA A 132 2.43 4.79 -32.35
CA ALA A 132 1.14 4.16 -32.58
C ALA A 132 0.77 3.19 -31.44
N VAL A 133 -0.51 3.16 -31.08
CA VAL A 133 -1.07 2.30 -30.03
C VAL A 133 -1.95 1.25 -30.69
N VAL A 134 -1.55 -0.02 -30.60
CA VAL A 134 -2.25 -1.15 -31.21
C VAL A 134 -2.97 -1.95 -30.11
N PRO A 135 -4.30 -2.13 -30.19
CA PRO A 135 -5.00 -3.02 -29.29
C PRO A 135 -4.64 -4.48 -29.61
N VAL A 136 -4.40 -5.27 -28.58
CA VAL A 136 -4.13 -6.71 -28.66
C VAL A 136 -5.06 -7.46 -27.71
N PRO A 137 -5.29 -8.77 -27.91
CA PRO A 137 -6.11 -9.56 -27.00
C PRO A 137 -5.65 -9.47 -25.53
N ASN A 138 -6.60 -9.40 -24.59
CA ASN A 138 -6.32 -9.14 -23.18
C ASN A 138 -5.48 -10.24 -22.51
N GLU A 139 -5.49 -11.45 -23.05
CA GLU A 139 -4.72 -12.60 -22.58
C GLU A 139 -3.22 -12.31 -22.56
N TYR A 140 -2.71 -11.50 -23.49
CA TYR A 140 -1.29 -11.15 -23.56
C TYR A 140 -0.86 -10.24 -22.38
N CYS A 141 -1.72 -9.31 -21.97
CA CYS A 141 -1.48 -8.49 -20.78
C CYS A 141 -1.51 -9.32 -19.51
N TYR A 142 -2.47 -10.24 -19.41
CA TYR A 142 -2.62 -11.13 -18.26
C TYR A 142 -1.39 -12.05 -18.07
N LYS A 143 -0.85 -12.59 -19.17
CA LYS A 143 0.34 -13.45 -19.13
C LYS A 143 1.66 -12.67 -18.94
N ASN A 144 1.63 -11.33 -18.99
CA ASN A 144 2.83 -10.50 -19.04
C ASN A 144 3.84 -10.95 -20.12
N GLU A 145 3.30 -11.38 -21.27
CA GLU A 145 4.09 -11.95 -22.36
C GLU A 145 4.83 -10.85 -23.13
N ASN A 146 6.02 -11.17 -23.63
CA ASN A 146 6.81 -10.24 -24.44
C ASN A 146 6.45 -10.46 -25.90
N ILE A 147 5.96 -9.43 -26.57
CA ILE A 147 5.49 -9.48 -27.95
C ILE A 147 6.57 -8.90 -28.86
N SER A 148 6.86 -9.60 -29.96
CA SER A 148 7.69 -9.12 -31.06
C SER A 148 7.13 -9.56 -32.42
N PRO A 149 7.53 -8.90 -33.52
CA PRO A 149 7.12 -9.30 -34.86
C PRO A 149 7.48 -10.75 -35.21
N ILE A 150 8.62 -11.25 -34.70
CA ILE A 150 9.08 -12.63 -34.95
C ILE A 150 8.21 -13.66 -34.22
N THR A 151 7.87 -13.39 -32.95
CA THR A 151 7.15 -14.36 -32.11
C THR A 151 5.64 -14.32 -32.35
N HIS A 152 5.10 -13.17 -32.73
CA HIS A 152 3.67 -12.92 -32.90
C HIS A 152 3.36 -12.25 -34.24
N PRO A 153 3.75 -12.82 -35.39
CA PRO A 153 3.62 -12.17 -36.69
C PRO A 153 2.18 -11.81 -37.05
N ALA A 154 1.21 -12.59 -36.57
CA ALA A 154 -0.22 -12.34 -36.77
C ALA A 154 -0.70 -11.00 -36.18
N LEU A 155 -0.07 -10.49 -35.12
CA LEU A 155 -0.42 -9.19 -34.51
C LEU A 155 0.07 -8.00 -35.34
N PHE A 156 1.00 -8.22 -36.27
CA PHE A 156 1.61 -7.18 -37.10
C PHE A 156 1.25 -7.31 -38.59
N ALA A 157 0.53 -8.36 -38.98
CA ALA A 157 0.23 -8.68 -40.38
C ALA A 157 -0.55 -7.57 -41.13
N THR A 158 -1.33 -6.77 -40.42
CA THR A 158 -2.10 -5.63 -40.95
C THR A 158 -1.48 -4.27 -40.61
N SER A 159 -0.37 -4.24 -39.87
CA SER A 159 0.31 -3.00 -39.54
C SER A 159 1.15 -2.52 -40.73
N LEU A 160 0.86 -1.32 -41.23
CA LEU A 160 1.71 -0.64 -42.22
C LEU A 160 3.08 -0.25 -41.65
N LEU A 161 3.26 -0.35 -40.34
CA LEU A 161 4.45 0.01 -39.59
C LEU A 161 4.86 -1.18 -38.72
N VAL A 162 5.61 -2.10 -39.31
CA VAL A 162 6.21 -3.23 -38.58
C VAL A 162 7.53 -2.76 -37.96
N PRO A 163 7.70 -2.84 -36.63
CA PRO A 163 8.98 -2.55 -35.98
C PRO A 163 10.10 -3.47 -36.46
N ASP A 164 11.34 -3.06 -36.24
CA ASP A 164 12.50 -3.92 -36.48
C ASP A 164 12.37 -5.28 -35.76
N SER A 165 13.00 -6.31 -36.33
CA SER A 165 12.91 -7.70 -35.85
C SER A 165 13.31 -7.89 -34.39
N ASP A 166 14.21 -7.03 -33.89
CA ASP A 166 14.78 -7.09 -32.54
C ASP A 166 13.91 -6.36 -31.51
N TRP A 167 12.91 -5.60 -31.97
CA TRP A 167 12.02 -4.88 -31.09
C TRP A 167 11.07 -5.82 -30.35
N HIS A 168 10.91 -5.54 -29.07
CA HIS A 168 10.01 -6.28 -28.21
C HIS A 168 9.39 -5.36 -27.16
N ALA A 169 8.12 -5.59 -26.84
CA ALA A 169 7.45 -4.89 -25.76
C ALA A 169 6.42 -5.77 -25.06
N ARG A 170 6.12 -5.41 -23.82
CA ARG A 170 5.03 -6.02 -23.06
C ARG A 170 3.79 -5.13 -23.16
N PRO A 171 2.65 -5.66 -23.64
CA PRO A 171 1.44 -4.88 -23.68
C PRO A 171 0.94 -4.61 -22.26
N ARG A 172 0.14 -3.55 -22.11
CA ARG A 172 -0.44 -3.14 -20.81
C ARG A 172 -1.91 -2.81 -20.96
N LEU A 173 -2.70 -3.13 -19.95
CA LEU A 173 -4.09 -2.72 -19.87
C LEU A 173 -4.17 -1.20 -19.63
N ARG A 174 -4.91 -0.50 -20.49
CA ARG A 174 -5.07 0.96 -20.53
C ARG A 174 -6.51 1.31 -20.92
N ARG A 175 -6.87 2.61 -20.92
CA ARG A 175 -8.19 3.16 -21.28
C ARG A 175 -9.35 2.88 -20.29
N GLY A 176 -9.21 1.93 -19.38
CA GLY A 176 -10.14 1.68 -18.26
C GLY A 176 -9.73 2.40 -16.97
N HIS A 177 -10.45 2.15 -15.89
CA HIS A 177 -10.15 2.74 -14.57
C HIS A 177 -8.88 2.14 -13.94
N ASP A 178 -7.75 2.85 -14.06
CA ASP A 178 -6.44 2.45 -13.54
C ASP A 178 -6.23 2.91 -12.09
N VAL A 179 -6.73 2.11 -11.13
CA VAL A 179 -6.51 2.37 -9.70
C VAL A 179 -5.03 2.65 -9.40
N SER A 180 -4.76 3.71 -8.63
CA SER A 180 -3.39 3.99 -8.20
C SER A 180 -2.85 2.92 -7.22
N GLY A 181 -2.16 1.92 -7.77
CA GLY A 181 -1.52 0.86 -7.00
C GLY A 181 -0.46 1.38 -6.01
N HIS A 182 0.21 2.49 -6.33
CA HIS A 182 1.16 3.13 -5.43
C HIS A 182 0.46 3.73 -4.20
N ILE A 183 -0.60 4.51 -4.39
CA ILE A 183 -1.36 5.10 -3.28
C ILE A 183 -2.01 4.00 -2.43
N PHE A 184 -2.53 2.96 -3.07
CA PHE A 184 -3.05 1.76 -2.42
C PHE A 184 -2.01 1.15 -1.46
N LEU A 185 -0.85 0.75 -1.97
CA LEU A 185 0.16 0.08 -1.16
C LEU A 185 0.80 1.00 -0.13
N LEU A 186 1.12 2.25 -0.47
CA LEU A 186 1.68 3.21 0.48
C LEU A 186 0.72 3.46 1.65
N THR A 187 -0.57 3.59 1.39
CA THR A 187 -1.60 3.76 2.44
C THR A 187 -1.67 2.55 3.36
N MET A 188 -1.84 1.36 2.79
CA MET A 188 -1.95 0.11 3.55
C MET A 188 -0.68 -0.17 4.35
N SER A 189 0.49 -0.06 3.73
CA SER A 189 1.80 -0.25 4.37
C SER A 189 2.04 0.73 5.51
N THR A 190 1.73 2.02 5.31
CA THR A 190 1.94 3.03 6.36
C THR A 190 1.06 2.76 7.58
N LEU A 191 -0.22 2.49 7.38
CA LEU A 191 -1.15 2.17 8.47
C LEU A 191 -0.74 0.89 9.20
N PHE A 192 -0.34 -0.15 8.45
CA PHE A 192 0.15 -1.39 9.01
C PHE A 192 1.40 -1.18 9.88
N LEU A 193 2.44 -0.49 9.38
CA LEU A 193 3.66 -0.23 10.14
C LEU A 193 3.39 0.60 11.42
N VAL A 194 2.47 1.59 11.35
CA VAL A 194 2.05 2.36 12.52
C VAL A 194 1.34 1.50 13.56
N ASP A 195 0.49 0.56 13.14
CA ASP A 195 -0.17 -0.40 14.05
C ASP A 195 0.85 -1.34 14.72
N GLN A 196 1.85 -1.79 13.97
CA GLN A 196 2.93 -2.63 14.51
C GLN A 196 3.81 -1.88 15.52
N LEU A 197 4.14 -0.62 15.24
CA LEU A 197 4.83 0.26 16.19
C LEU A 197 3.99 0.51 17.45
N LYS A 198 2.71 0.83 17.29
CA LYS A 198 1.77 1.02 18.42
C LYS A 198 1.76 -0.19 19.35
N THR A 199 1.71 -1.39 18.78
CA THR A 199 1.71 -2.64 19.54
C THR A 199 3.00 -2.80 20.34
N THR A 200 4.16 -2.55 19.73
CA THR A 200 5.46 -2.52 20.43
C THR A 200 5.45 -1.57 21.64
N PHE A 201 4.97 -0.34 21.48
CA PHE A 201 4.92 0.64 22.57
C PHE A 201 3.91 0.25 23.68
N LYS A 202 2.80 -0.42 23.34
CA LYS A 202 1.81 -0.90 24.33
C LYS A 202 2.45 -1.89 25.30
N TYR A 203 3.18 -2.88 24.80
CA TYR A 203 3.81 -3.92 25.61
C TYR A 203 5.05 -3.46 26.39
N SER A 204 5.53 -2.23 26.15
CA SER A 204 6.68 -1.63 26.84
C SER A 204 6.31 -0.75 28.04
N ARG A 205 5.04 -0.34 28.20
CA ARG A 205 4.61 0.59 29.26
C ARG A 205 4.84 0.11 30.70
N GLY A 206 5.06 -1.18 30.93
CA GLY A 206 5.26 -1.74 32.28
C GLY A 206 6.72 -1.96 32.70
N ASN A 207 7.67 -2.00 31.75
CA ASN A 207 9.07 -2.26 32.06
C ASN A 207 9.95 -1.63 30.96
N ARG A 208 10.29 -0.35 31.10
CA ARG A 208 11.29 0.34 30.25
C ARG A 208 12.73 -0.14 30.53
N ALA A 209 12.90 -1.28 31.20
CA ALA A 209 14.19 -1.95 31.34
C ALA A 209 14.72 -2.23 29.92
N ALA A 210 15.74 -1.46 29.56
CA ALA A 210 16.42 -1.31 28.27
C ALA A 210 15.98 -2.29 27.16
N TRP A 211 15.23 -1.77 26.18
CA TRP A 211 15.15 -2.43 24.88
C TRP A 211 16.56 -2.71 24.35
N SER A 212 16.74 -3.86 23.69
CA SER A 212 18.02 -4.15 23.06
C SER A 212 18.37 -3.06 22.04
N PRO A 213 19.66 -2.75 21.82
CA PRO A 213 20.06 -1.79 20.80
C PRO A 213 19.48 -2.11 19.42
N ALA A 214 19.39 -3.40 19.08
CA ALA A 214 18.78 -3.86 17.84
C ALA A 214 17.29 -3.47 17.74
N HIS A 215 16.53 -3.56 18.83
CA HIS A 215 15.12 -3.17 18.84
C HIS A 215 14.94 -1.66 18.71
N ASN A 216 15.81 -0.86 19.33
CA ASN A 216 15.82 0.60 19.14
C ASN A 216 16.03 0.95 17.67
N TRP A 217 17.00 0.32 17.01
CA TRP A 217 17.21 0.49 15.57
C TRP A 217 16.02 0.04 14.74
N ALA A 218 15.33 -1.05 15.12
CA ALA A 218 14.13 -1.49 14.43
C ALA A 218 12.98 -0.48 14.54
N ILE A 219 12.80 0.14 15.71
CA ILE A 219 11.81 1.21 15.89
C ILE A 219 12.16 2.42 15.02
N VAL A 220 13.42 2.89 15.07
CA VAL A 220 13.88 4.03 14.27
C VAL A 220 13.72 3.75 12.77
N ALA A 221 14.09 2.56 12.31
CA ALA A 221 13.93 2.14 10.92
C ALA A 221 12.47 2.16 10.49
N ASN A 222 11.54 1.68 11.32
CA ASN A 222 10.11 1.70 11.01
C ASN A 222 9.52 3.12 11.01
N ILE A 223 9.96 3.99 11.92
CA ILE A 223 9.58 5.41 11.91
C ILE A 223 10.08 6.09 10.62
N PHE A 224 11.32 5.80 10.23
CA PHE A 224 11.88 6.30 8.97
C PHE A 224 11.10 5.78 7.76
N LEU A 225 10.77 4.49 7.72
CA LEU A 225 9.93 3.88 6.67
C LEU A 225 8.56 4.54 6.57
N VAL A 226 7.92 4.87 7.70
CA VAL A 226 6.66 5.62 7.72
C VAL A 226 6.86 7.02 7.14
N ALA A 227 7.90 7.75 7.57
CA ALA A 227 8.17 9.12 7.09
C ALA A 227 8.41 9.17 5.57
N ILE A 228 9.25 8.28 5.04
CA ILE A 228 9.53 8.21 3.60
C ILE A 228 8.31 7.69 2.81
N SER A 229 7.45 6.86 3.42
CA SER A 229 6.15 6.47 2.81
C SER A 229 5.21 7.65 2.68
N LEU A 230 5.13 8.52 3.69
CA LEU A 230 4.33 9.75 3.63
C LEU A 230 4.87 10.73 2.57
N LEU A 231 6.19 10.84 2.43
CA LEU A 231 6.81 11.61 1.35
C LEU A 231 6.47 11.03 -0.03
N ALA A 232 6.59 9.71 -0.20
CA ALA A 232 6.23 9.04 -1.45
C ALA A 232 4.74 9.18 -1.78
N LEU A 233 3.87 9.15 -0.77
CA LEU A 233 2.43 9.36 -0.93
C LEU A 233 2.14 10.80 -1.38
N TYR A 234 2.82 11.79 -0.80
CA TYR A 234 2.73 13.19 -1.20
C TYR A 234 3.16 13.39 -2.66
N THR A 235 4.35 12.91 -3.04
CA THR A 235 4.85 13.10 -4.41
C THR A 235 3.99 12.36 -5.43
N THR A 236 3.49 11.18 -5.09
CA THR A 236 2.53 10.46 -5.93
C THR A 236 1.23 11.24 -6.11
N SER A 237 0.70 11.83 -5.03
CA SER A 237 -0.52 12.62 -5.07
C SER A 237 -0.39 13.92 -5.88
N VAL A 238 0.81 14.51 -5.93
CA VAL A 238 1.08 15.74 -6.70
C VAL A 238 1.30 15.44 -8.18
N TYR A 239 2.11 14.44 -8.53
CA TYR A 239 2.62 14.30 -9.92
C TYR A 239 2.01 13.16 -10.73
N PHE A 240 1.33 12.20 -10.12
CA PHE A 240 0.90 11.00 -10.84
C PHE A 240 -0.56 10.69 -10.56
N HIS A 241 -1.18 9.97 -11.49
CA HIS A 241 -2.57 9.52 -11.45
C HIS A 241 -3.62 10.63 -11.53
N THR A 242 -4.77 10.34 -12.13
CA THR A 242 -5.92 11.25 -12.08
C THR A 242 -6.53 11.30 -10.67
N PRO A 243 -7.33 12.31 -10.31
CA PRO A 243 -7.99 12.39 -9.01
C PRO A 243 -8.79 11.12 -8.65
N PHE A 244 -9.45 10.50 -9.62
CA PHE A 244 -10.27 9.32 -9.38
C PHE A 244 -9.44 8.05 -9.17
N GLU A 245 -8.34 7.91 -9.92
CA GLU A 245 -7.35 6.85 -9.71
C GLU A 245 -6.71 6.95 -8.30
N LYS A 246 -6.42 8.17 -7.83
CA LYS A 246 -5.92 8.43 -6.47
C LYS A 246 -6.94 8.05 -5.40
N LEU A 247 -8.19 8.49 -5.56
CA LEU A 247 -9.27 8.23 -4.62
C LEU A 247 -9.52 6.73 -4.46
N SER A 248 -9.65 6.01 -5.58
CA SER A 248 -9.87 4.56 -5.57
C SER A 248 -8.69 3.79 -4.97
N GLY A 249 -7.45 4.19 -5.27
CA GLY A 249 -6.25 3.63 -4.65
C GLY A 249 -6.24 3.85 -3.13
N TYR A 250 -6.54 5.07 -2.68
CA TYR A 250 -6.62 5.40 -1.25
C TYR A 250 -7.70 4.58 -0.53
N LEU A 251 -8.91 4.50 -1.09
CA LEU A 251 -10.02 3.73 -0.49
C LEU A 251 -9.68 2.25 -0.39
N LEU A 252 -9.09 1.66 -1.43
CA LEU A 252 -8.61 0.28 -1.38
C LEU A 252 -7.49 0.10 -0.35
N GLY A 253 -6.63 1.11 -0.14
CA GLY A 253 -5.55 1.04 0.84
C GLY A 253 -6.08 1.01 2.27
N VAL A 254 -7.08 1.85 2.55
CA VAL A 254 -7.80 1.86 3.82
C VAL A 254 -8.57 0.54 4.03
N ALA A 255 -9.28 0.07 3.00
CA ALA A 255 -10.01 -1.20 3.06
C ALA A 255 -9.07 -2.40 3.29
N GLY A 256 -7.93 -2.43 2.58
CA GLY A 256 -6.90 -3.45 2.77
C GLY A 256 -6.33 -3.46 4.18
N PHE A 257 -6.08 -2.29 4.76
CA PHE A 257 -5.71 -2.19 6.17
C PHE A 257 -6.84 -2.63 7.10
N ALA A 258 -8.10 -2.31 6.81
CA ALA A 258 -9.25 -2.70 7.63
C ALA A 258 -9.39 -4.23 7.77
N VAL A 259 -8.98 -5.01 6.75
CA VAL A 259 -8.90 -6.48 6.84
C VAL A 259 -8.02 -6.93 8.01
N THR A 260 -6.89 -6.25 8.26
CA THR A 260 -5.99 -6.55 9.38
C THR A 260 -6.60 -6.22 10.76
N GLN A 261 -7.68 -5.44 10.78
CA GLN A 261 -8.34 -4.96 11.98
C GLN A 261 -9.59 -5.78 12.35
N ILE A 262 -9.91 -6.83 11.59
CA ILE A 262 -11.03 -7.73 11.88
C ILE A 262 -10.86 -8.35 13.28
N PRO A 263 -11.94 -8.48 14.09
CA PRO A 263 -11.84 -8.98 15.47
C PRO A 263 -11.11 -10.31 15.63
N ALA A 264 -11.20 -11.22 14.66
CA ALA A 264 -10.50 -12.50 14.66
C ALA A 264 -8.97 -12.38 14.65
N LEU A 265 -8.44 -11.23 14.21
CA LEU A 265 -7.00 -10.95 14.14
C LEU A 265 -6.53 -10.06 15.30
N GLN A 266 -7.43 -9.62 16.17
CA GLN A 266 -7.12 -8.80 17.33
C GLN A 266 -6.98 -9.69 18.58
N PRO A 267 -6.12 -9.31 19.54
CA PRO A 267 -6.04 -10.04 20.80
C PRO A 267 -7.41 -9.98 21.49
N ALA A 268 -7.84 -11.11 22.05
CA ALA A 268 -9.07 -11.15 22.84
C ALA A 268 -9.02 -10.05 23.91
N PRO A 269 -10.13 -9.31 24.13
CA PRO A 269 -10.17 -8.36 25.23
C PRO A 269 -9.80 -9.11 26.50
N GLU A 270 -8.83 -8.60 27.27
CA GLU A 270 -8.52 -9.15 28.58
C GLU A 270 -9.85 -9.23 29.35
N ALA A 271 -10.29 -10.46 29.63
CA ALA A 271 -11.34 -10.65 30.63
C ALA A 271 -10.82 -9.92 31.86
N LYS A 272 -11.54 -8.89 32.32
CA LYS A 272 -11.23 -8.24 33.59
C LYS A 272 -11.23 -9.36 34.62
N VAL A 273 -10.05 -9.85 34.99
CA VAL A 273 -9.88 -10.65 36.18
C VAL A 273 -10.19 -9.68 37.29
N VAL A 274 -11.45 -9.69 37.74
CA VAL A 274 -11.86 -9.03 38.98
C VAL A 274 -10.95 -9.65 40.02
N THR A 275 -9.88 -8.93 40.37
CA THR A 275 -8.92 -9.44 41.33
C THR A 275 -9.67 -9.55 42.65
N ASN A 276 -9.36 -10.58 43.46
CA ASN A 276 -9.99 -10.79 44.76
C ASN A 276 -9.98 -9.51 45.65
N LYS A 277 -9.10 -8.54 45.37
CA LYS A 277 -9.09 -7.20 45.98
C LYS A 277 -10.38 -6.39 45.72
N GLU A 278 -10.92 -6.37 44.51
CA GLU A 278 -12.18 -5.67 44.19
C GLU A 278 -13.37 -6.36 44.87
N ILE A 279 -13.40 -7.71 44.88
CA ILE A 279 -14.40 -8.50 45.61
C ILE A 279 -14.30 -8.28 47.12
N SER A 280 -13.08 -8.15 47.66
CA SER A 280 -12.86 -7.87 49.09
C SER A 280 -13.37 -6.48 49.46
N GLN A 281 -13.10 -5.48 48.63
CA GLN A 281 -13.56 -4.10 48.84
C GLN A 281 -15.08 -3.96 48.68
N GLU A 282 -15.70 -4.71 47.76
CA GLU A 282 -17.16 -4.78 47.65
C GLU A 282 -17.79 -5.48 48.85
N LYS A 283 -17.20 -6.60 49.32
CA LYS A 283 -17.66 -7.30 50.53
C LYS A 283 -17.51 -6.46 51.79
N GLU A 284 -16.43 -5.69 51.92
CA GLU A 284 -16.18 -4.80 53.06
C GLU A 284 -17.14 -3.60 53.06
N LYS A 285 -17.43 -3.02 51.89
CA LYS A 285 -18.48 -2.00 51.74
C LYS A 285 -19.87 -2.54 52.07
N ALA A 286 -20.20 -3.75 51.59
CA ALA A 286 -21.48 -4.40 51.89
C ALA A 286 -21.62 -4.78 53.39
N HIS A 287 -20.52 -5.14 54.06
CA HIS A 287 -20.51 -5.41 55.49
C HIS A 287 -20.69 -4.14 56.32
N ASN A 288 -20.02 -3.05 55.96
CA ASN A 288 -20.17 -1.77 56.67
C ASN A 288 -21.57 -1.17 56.50
N ASN A 289 -22.21 -1.33 55.35
CA ASN A 289 -23.57 -0.81 55.14
C ASN A 289 -24.65 -1.55 55.95
N LYS A 290 -24.39 -2.80 56.37
CA LYS A 290 -25.28 -3.57 57.26
C LYS A 290 -25.10 -3.26 58.75
N LYS A 291 -24.06 -2.50 59.13
CA LYS A 291 -23.79 -2.10 60.52
C LYS A 291 -24.46 -0.78 60.91
N PHE A 292 -25.02 -0.05 59.96
CA PHE A 292 -25.66 1.26 60.14
C PHE A 292 -27.19 1.24 59.93
N HIS A 293 -27.78 0.05 59.85
CA HIS A 293 -29.22 -0.20 59.92
C HIS A 293 -29.51 -1.14 61.08
#